data_AF-A0A3N7GZT9-F1
#
_entry.id   AF-A0A3N7GZT9-F1
#
_cell.length_a   1.000
_cell.length_b   1.000
_cell.length_c   1.000
_cell.angle_alpha   90.00
_cell.angle_beta   90.00
_cell.angle_gamma   90.00
#
_symmetry.space_group_name_H-M   'P 1'
#
loop_
_entity.id
_entity.type
_entity.pdbx_description
1 polymer ?
#
loop_
_entity_poly.entity_id
_entity_poly.type
_entity_poly.pdbx_seq_one_letter_code
_entity_poly.pdbx_strand_id
1 'polypeptide(L)'
;MKIIMLILSTILFASCGGGTSDYSEKLPGGYQFISESKDQSFIYGKNKQYIPCSVISYAFNNDFILVYQQPSEPCIHTEATGIKIANIDVVQFWIIDVKQESLMGPFTLSEFLNQRKKMGVPNELALKIKI
;
A
#
# COMPACT_ATOMS: atom_id res chain seq x y z
N MET A 1 38.47 -48.49 -15.45
CA MET A 1 38.55 -47.66 -14.21
C MET A 1 38.03 -46.28 -14.58
N LYS A 2 36.76 -45.96 -14.33
CA LYS A 2 36.30 -45.25 -13.13
C LYS A 2 37.27 -44.14 -12.71
N ILE A 3 36.95 -42.90 -13.04
CA ILE A 3 36.49 -41.89 -12.07
C ILE A 3 35.62 -40.88 -12.82
N ILE A 4 34.36 -40.86 -12.40
CA ILE A 4 33.38 -39.80 -12.62
C ILE A 4 33.77 -38.66 -11.67
N MET A 5 33.85 -37.43 -12.17
CA MET A 5 33.85 -36.21 -11.36
C MET A 5 33.35 -35.07 -12.27
N LEU A 6 32.05 -35.02 -12.62
CA LEU A 6 30.97 -34.41 -11.86
C LEU A 6 31.39 -33.18 -11.04
N ILE A 7 30.63 -32.10 -11.25
CA ILE A 7 30.48 -30.89 -10.42
C ILE A 7 31.43 -29.72 -10.78
N LEU A 8 31.00 -28.94 -11.77
CA LEU A 8 31.12 -27.47 -11.70
C LEU A 8 29.84 -26.82 -12.25
N SER A 9 28.70 -27.38 -11.84
CA SER A 9 27.42 -26.68 -11.81
C SER A 9 27.18 -26.24 -10.37
N THR A 10 26.58 -25.06 -10.23
CA THR A 10 26.13 -24.44 -8.97
C THR A 10 27.23 -23.79 -8.13
N ILE A 11 27.16 -22.45 -8.03
CA ILE A 11 27.41 -21.58 -6.86
C ILE A 11 27.72 -20.18 -7.44
N LEU A 12 26.70 -19.44 -7.88
CA LEU A 12 26.72 -17.97 -7.97
C LEU A 12 25.31 -17.33 -7.90
N PHE A 13 24.31 -18.02 -7.33
CA PHE A 13 23.07 -17.38 -6.86
C PHE A 13 23.05 -17.29 -5.33
N ALA A 14 24.22 -17.12 -4.72
CA ALA A 14 24.29 -16.74 -3.32
C ALA A 14 23.94 -15.24 -3.21
N SER A 15 22.67 -14.99 -2.91
CA SER A 15 22.24 -13.97 -1.96
C SER A 15 22.59 -12.51 -2.28
N CYS A 16 21.62 -11.80 -2.88
CA CYS A 16 21.07 -10.66 -2.15
C CYS A 16 19.86 -11.18 -1.36
N GLY A 17 20.15 -11.74 -0.18
CA GLY A 17 19.18 -12.07 0.84
C GLY A 17 18.36 -10.84 1.20
N GLY A 18 17.09 -11.08 1.51
CA GLY A 18 16.09 -10.06 1.80
C GLY A 18 16.51 -9.16 2.94
N GLY A 19 16.83 -7.91 2.60
CA GLY A 19 16.72 -6.78 3.51
C GLY A 19 15.35 -6.14 3.28
N THR A 20 14.62 -5.87 4.36
CA THR A 20 13.51 -4.93 4.37
C THR A 20 14.10 -3.55 4.05
N SER A 21 14.23 -3.25 2.75
CA SER A 21 14.54 -1.91 2.30
C SER A 21 13.32 -1.05 2.56
N ASP A 22 13.52 0.12 3.15
CA ASP A 22 12.55 1.20 3.05
C ASP A 22 12.18 1.35 1.57
N TYR A 23 10.90 1.22 1.28
CA TYR A 23 10.35 1.35 -0.06
C TYR A 23 9.48 2.60 -0.10
N SER A 24 9.60 3.35 -1.16
CA SER A 24 8.69 4.45 -1.41
C SER A 24 8.36 4.58 -2.88
N GLU A 25 7.11 4.95 -3.16
CA GLU A 25 6.61 5.12 -4.52
C GLU A 25 5.85 6.43 -4.63
N LYS A 26 6.28 7.26 -5.59
CA LYS A 26 5.57 8.50 -5.91
C LYS A 26 4.24 8.15 -6.58
N LEU A 27 3.17 8.69 -6.05
CA LEU A 27 1.82 8.57 -6.58
C LEU A 27 1.41 9.89 -7.25
N PRO A 28 0.37 9.87 -8.12
CA PRO A 28 -0.14 11.08 -8.77
C PRO A 28 -0.58 12.15 -7.77
N GLY A 29 -0.56 13.42 -8.16
CA GLY A 29 -0.99 14.54 -7.31
C GLY A 29 -0.01 14.94 -6.20
N GLY A 30 1.20 14.37 -6.18
CA GLY A 30 2.17 14.61 -5.10
C GLY A 30 1.90 13.77 -3.84
N TYR A 31 1.10 12.71 -3.97
CA TYR A 31 0.99 11.67 -2.95
C TYR A 31 2.18 10.73 -3.03
N GLN A 32 2.43 9.98 -1.96
CA GLN A 32 3.48 8.99 -1.92
C GLN A 32 3.09 7.85 -0.98
N PHE A 33 3.38 6.64 -1.43
CA PHE A 33 3.38 5.45 -0.59
C PHE A 33 4.76 5.30 0.06
N ILE A 34 4.79 4.98 1.34
CA ILE A 34 5.99 4.63 2.08
C ILE A 34 5.75 3.29 2.79
N SER A 35 6.74 2.40 2.76
CA SER A 35 6.80 1.18 3.55
C SER A 35 8.19 1.08 4.18
N GLU A 36 8.26 1.32 5.49
CA GLU A 36 9.48 1.14 6.29
C GLU A 36 9.58 -0.29 6.83
N SER A 37 8.43 -0.94 7.00
CA SER A 37 8.34 -2.37 7.29
C SER A 37 7.00 -2.90 6.81
N LYS A 38 6.77 -4.20 7.04
CA LYS A 38 5.51 -4.88 6.69
C LYS A 38 4.28 -4.16 7.26
N ASP A 39 4.38 -3.72 8.51
CA ASP A 39 3.25 -3.12 9.25
C ASP A 39 3.41 -1.59 9.38
N GLN A 40 4.52 -1.01 8.93
CA GLN A 40 4.74 0.44 8.88
C GLN A 40 4.66 0.95 7.44
N SER A 41 3.51 0.71 6.79
CA SER A 41 3.21 1.19 5.44
C SER A 41 2.05 2.19 5.42
N PHE A 42 2.24 3.37 4.83
CA PHE A 42 1.28 4.46 4.87
C PHE A 42 1.26 5.25 3.55
N ILE A 43 0.21 6.05 3.36
CA ILE A 43 0.13 7.02 2.26
C ILE A 43 0.05 8.41 2.86
N TYR A 44 0.87 9.31 2.35
CA TYR A 44 0.79 10.73 2.68
C TYR A 44 0.69 11.56 1.41
N GLY A 45 0.03 12.71 1.52
CA GLY A 45 -0.13 13.65 0.43
C GLY A 45 -0.10 15.09 0.90
N LYS A 46 -0.54 15.98 0.02
CA LYS A 46 -0.69 17.39 0.32
C LYS A 46 -1.71 17.62 1.44
N ASN A 47 -1.69 18.82 2.03
CA ASN A 47 -2.67 19.26 3.03
C ASN A 47 -2.80 18.32 4.25
N LYS A 48 -1.71 17.62 4.61
CA LYS A 48 -1.66 16.63 5.70
C LYS A 48 -2.64 15.46 5.52
N GLN A 49 -3.07 15.17 4.29
CA GLN A 49 -3.86 13.98 4.00
C GLN A 49 -3.00 12.75 4.21
N TYR A 50 -3.52 11.83 5.02
CA TYR A 50 -2.75 10.73 5.56
C TYR A 50 -3.63 9.51 5.77
N ILE A 51 -3.21 8.39 5.21
CA ILE A 51 -3.77 7.07 5.51
C ILE A 51 -2.72 6.36 6.37
N PRO A 52 -3.04 6.02 7.63
CA PRO A 52 -2.08 5.46 8.58
C PRO A 52 -1.63 4.04 8.20
N CYS A 53 -0.79 3.47 9.04
CA CYS A 53 -0.08 2.21 8.83
C CYS A 53 -0.92 1.02 8.32
N SER A 54 -0.21 -0.01 7.84
CA SER A 54 -0.74 -1.29 7.38
C SER A 54 -1.61 -1.17 6.12
N VAL A 55 -1.15 -0.34 5.18
CA VAL A 55 -1.63 -0.36 3.79
C VAL A 55 -1.20 -1.70 3.15
N ILE A 56 -2.19 -2.52 2.79
CA ILE A 56 -1.99 -3.87 2.22
C ILE A 56 -1.78 -3.79 0.70
N SER A 57 -2.59 -2.98 0.02
CA SER A 57 -2.50 -2.78 -1.43
C SER A 57 -3.00 -1.40 -1.79
N TYR A 58 -2.48 -0.86 -2.88
CA TYR A 58 -3.01 0.32 -3.54
C TYR A 58 -2.97 0.14 -5.06
N ALA A 59 -3.75 0.94 -5.76
CA ALA A 59 -3.78 1.01 -7.22
C ALA A 59 -4.06 2.46 -7.62
N PHE A 60 -3.45 2.97 -8.68
CA PHE A 60 -3.64 4.35 -9.08
C PHE A 60 -3.62 4.56 -10.60
N ASN A 61 -4.24 5.66 -11.02
CA ASN A 61 -4.06 6.30 -12.32
C ASN A 61 -3.93 7.82 -12.08
N ASN A 62 -3.89 8.63 -13.15
CA ASN A 62 -3.72 10.08 -13.01
C ASN A 62 -4.86 10.80 -12.27
N ASP A 63 -6.02 10.16 -12.11
CA ASP A 63 -7.23 10.76 -11.53
C ASP A 63 -7.54 10.24 -10.11
N PHE A 64 -7.21 8.99 -9.82
CA PHE A 64 -7.58 8.32 -8.58
C PHE A 64 -6.45 7.48 -7.99
N ILE A 65 -6.39 7.42 -6.66
CA ILE A 65 -5.64 6.42 -5.91
C ILE A 65 -6.63 5.65 -5.04
N LEU A 66 -6.57 4.33 -5.11
CA LEU A 66 -7.39 3.41 -4.35
C LEU A 66 -6.51 2.70 -3.33
N VAL A 67 -7.04 2.49 -2.13
CA VAL A 67 -6.26 1.90 -1.04
C VAL A 67 -7.09 0.85 -0.32
N TYR A 68 -6.45 -0.29 -0.06
CA TYR A 68 -6.92 -1.37 0.79
C TYR A 68 -5.98 -1.46 1.99
N GLN A 69 -6.56 -1.34 3.18
CA GLN A 69 -5.85 -1.25 4.44
C GLN A 69 -6.49 -2.16 5.49
N GLN A 70 -5.67 -2.68 6.39
CA GLN A 70 -6.13 -3.25 7.66
C GLN A 70 -5.24 -2.65 8.76
N PRO A 71 -5.67 -1.56 9.41
CA PRO A 71 -4.83 -0.85 10.38
C PRO A 71 -4.42 -1.79 11.52
N SER A 72 -3.16 -1.72 11.94
CA SER A 72 -2.67 -2.43 13.12
C SER A 72 -1.87 -1.49 14.02
N GLU A 73 -1.74 -1.90 15.28
CA GLU A 73 -0.83 -1.26 16.23
C GLU A 73 0.44 -2.10 16.41
N PRO A 74 1.59 -1.46 16.70
CA PRO A 74 1.79 -0.01 16.76
C PRO A 74 1.88 0.63 15.37
N CYS A 75 1.48 1.90 15.24
CA CYS A 75 1.83 2.74 14.07
C CYS A 75 2.67 3.91 14.55
N ILE A 76 3.96 3.91 14.25
CA ILE A 76 4.91 4.85 14.87
C ILE A 76 4.66 6.29 14.38
N HIS A 77 4.08 6.45 13.19
CA HIS A 77 3.84 7.75 12.55
C HIS A 77 2.56 8.47 12.99
N THR A 78 1.69 7.83 13.78
CA THR A 78 0.42 8.46 14.21
C THR A 78 0.61 9.48 15.32
N GLU A 79 1.61 9.30 16.18
CA GLU A 79 1.92 10.25 17.25
C GLU A 79 2.43 11.59 16.71
N ALA A 80 3.24 11.55 15.65
CA ALA A 80 3.78 12.75 14.99
C ALA A 80 2.71 13.55 14.21
N THR A 81 1.64 12.89 13.78
CA THR A 81 0.56 13.49 12.98
C THR A 81 -0.67 13.88 13.81
N GLY A 82 -0.78 13.39 15.05
CA GLY A 82 -1.96 13.59 15.90
C GLY A 82 -3.20 12.80 15.45
N ILE A 83 -3.03 11.88 14.50
CA ILE A 83 -4.11 11.08 13.93
C ILE A 83 -4.32 9.85 14.83
N LYS A 84 -5.53 9.67 15.34
CA LYS A 84 -5.90 8.43 16.04
C LYS A 84 -6.25 7.35 15.02
N ILE A 85 -5.65 6.18 15.15
CA ILE A 85 -6.07 5.02 14.37
C ILE A 85 -7.40 4.54 14.93
N ALA A 86 -8.36 4.34 14.03
CA ALA A 86 -9.64 3.72 14.34
C ALA A 86 -9.75 2.39 13.57
N ASN A 87 -10.66 1.52 14.01
CA ASN A 87 -10.97 0.25 13.34
C ASN A 87 -9.74 -0.67 13.18
N ILE A 88 -8.96 -0.83 14.27
CA ILE A 88 -7.82 -1.77 14.30
C ILE A 88 -8.28 -3.18 13.90
N ASP A 89 -7.45 -3.84 13.10
CA ASP A 89 -7.66 -5.16 12.51
C ASP A 89 -8.91 -5.30 11.64
N VAL A 90 -9.59 -4.20 11.33
CA VAL A 90 -10.75 -4.18 10.42
C VAL A 90 -10.30 -3.72 9.04
N VAL A 91 -10.65 -4.52 8.03
CA VAL A 91 -10.43 -4.17 6.63
C VAL A 91 -11.23 -2.94 6.25
N GLN A 92 -10.54 -1.96 5.69
CA GLN A 92 -11.13 -0.72 5.21
C GLN A 92 -10.49 -0.24 3.91
N PHE A 93 -11.23 0.62 3.20
CA PHE A 93 -10.86 1.10 1.89
C PHE A 93 -10.89 2.62 1.82
N TRP A 94 -10.08 3.18 0.93
CA TRP A 94 -10.01 4.62 0.70
C TRP A 94 -9.99 4.93 -0.78
N ILE A 95 -10.48 6.13 -1.13
CA ILE A 95 -10.38 6.71 -2.46
C ILE A 95 -9.81 8.10 -2.31
N ILE A 96 -8.73 8.37 -3.02
CA ILE A 96 -8.19 9.72 -3.20
C ILE A 96 -8.57 10.20 -4.60
N ASP A 97 -9.25 11.34 -4.67
CA ASP A 97 -9.41 12.11 -5.90
C ASP A 97 -8.21 13.05 -6.06
N VAL A 98 -7.38 12.75 -7.05
CA VAL A 98 -6.12 13.44 -7.30
C VAL A 98 -6.36 14.89 -7.75
N LYS A 99 -7.41 15.13 -8.55
CA LYS A 99 -7.71 16.46 -9.10
C LYS A 99 -8.33 17.38 -8.06
N GLN A 100 -9.20 16.82 -7.21
CA GLN A 100 -9.87 17.58 -6.16
C GLN A 100 -9.07 17.66 -4.86
N GLU A 101 -7.90 17.02 -4.80
CA GLU A 101 -7.08 16.88 -3.58
C GLU A 101 -7.93 16.39 -2.39
N SER A 102 -8.76 15.37 -2.61
CA SER A 102 -9.74 14.89 -1.62
C SER A 102 -9.48 13.45 -1.22
N LEU A 103 -9.35 13.19 0.08
CA LEU A 103 -9.24 11.87 0.69
C LEU A 103 -10.59 11.46 1.27
N MET A 104 -11.14 10.35 0.78
CA MET A 104 -12.43 9.81 1.19
C MET A 104 -12.27 8.42 1.82
N GLY A 105 -12.88 8.24 2.99
CA GLY A 105 -12.87 7.02 3.77
C GLY A 105 -12.70 7.29 5.26
N PRO A 106 -12.47 6.24 6.07
CA PRO A 106 -12.41 4.85 5.67
C PRO A 106 -13.79 4.31 5.28
N PHE A 107 -13.84 3.41 4.30
CA PHE A 107 -15.06 2.76 3.83
C PHE A 107 -15.05 1.26 4.13
N THR A 108 -16.24 0.69 4.33
CA THR A 108 -16.47 -0.75 4.11
C THR A 108 -16.38 -1.09 2.62
N LEU A 109 -16.28 -2.39 2.28
CA LEU A 109 -16.26 -2.82 0.88
C LEU A 109 -17.48 -2.33 0.08
N SER A 110 -18.68 -2.42 0.66
CA SER A 110 -19.92 -1.99 -0.01
C SER A 110 -19.94 -0.49 -0.29
N GLU A 111 -19.54 0.32 0.69
CA GLU A 111 -19.44 1.78 0.56
C GLU A 111 -18.38 2.17 -0.48
N PHE A 112 -17.23 1.50 -0.45
CA PHE A 112 -16.17 1.72 -1.43
C PHE A 112 -16.62 1.42 -2.85
N LEU A 113 -17.28 0.28 -3.09
CA LEU A 113 -17.80 -0.08 -4.42
C LEU A 113 -18.86 0.92 -4.90
N ASN A 114 -19.75 1.35 -4.00
CA ASN A 114 -20.75 2.36 -4.31
C ASN A 114 -20.11 3.71 -4.64
N GLN A 115 -19.12 4.14 -3.87
CA GLN A 115 -18.41 5.40 -4.07
C GLN A 115 -17.61 5.38 -5.38
N ARG A 116 -16.90 4.29 -5.67
CA ARG A 116 -16.23 4.09 -6.97
C ARG A 116 -17.18 4.27 -8.14
N LYS A 117 -18.35 3.64 -8.07
CA LYS A 117 -19.38 3.75 -9.11
C LYS A 117 -19.87 5.19 -9.27
N LYS A 118 -20.16 5.87 -8.16
CA LYS A 118 -20.63 7.28 -8.17
C LYS A 118 -19.60 8.23 -8.78
N MET A 119 -18.32 8.00 -8.50
CA MET A 119 -17.22 8.83 -8.98
C MET A 119 -16.74 8.50 -10.39
N GLY A 120 -17.27 7.42 -11.00
CA GLY A 120 -16.81 6.96 -12.32
C GLY A 120 -15.38 6.43 -12.30
N VAL A 121 -14.93 5.85 -11.18
CA VAL A 121 -13.61 5.20 -11.10
C VAL A 121 -13.58 4.04 -12.10
N PRO A 122 -12.61 3.97 -13.02
CA PRO A 122 -12.55 2.91 -14.03
C PRO A 122 -12.50 1.52 -13.39
N ASN A 123 -13.15 0.53 -14.02
CA ASN A 123 -13.25 -0.83 -13.48
C ASN A 123 -11.91 -1.56 -13.53
N GLU A 124 -11.09 -1.26 -14.53
CA GLU A 124 -9.74 -1.78 -14.71
C GLU A 124 -8.76 -1.29 -13.64
N LEU A 125 -9.07 -0.19 -12.95
CA LEU A 125 -8.29 0.29 -11.81
C LEU A 125 -8.59 -0.56 -10.57
N ALA A 126 -8.02 -1.75 -10.52
CA ALA A 126 -8.34 -2.76 -9.51
C ALA A 126 -7.25 -2.88 -8.43
N LEU A 127 -7.69 -3.03 -7.18
CA LEU A 127 -6.81 -3.38 -6.07
C LEU A 127 -6.39 -4.85 -6.17
N LYS A 128 -5.14 -5.15 -5.83
CA LYS A 128 -4.67 -6.54 -5.73
C LYS A 128 -4.98 -7.06 -4.33
N ILE A 129 -6.09 -7.78 -4.21
CA ILE A 129 -6.47 -8.41 -2.95
C ILE A 129 -5.78 -9.77 -2.89
N LYS A 130 -4.91 -9.96 -1.89
CA LYS A 130 -4.40 -11.29 -1.54
C LYS A 130 -5.49 -11.97 -0.72
N ILE A 131 -6.12 -12.99 -1.30
CA ILE A 131 -7.07 -13.89 -0.64
C ILE A 131 -6.26 -15.01 0.02
#